data_AF-A0A663M7Y7-F1
#
_entry.id   AF-A0A663M7Y7-F1
#
_cell.length_a   1.000
_cell.length_b   1.000
_cell.length_c   1.000
_cell.angle_alpha   90.00
_cell.angle_beta   90.00
_cell.angle_gamma   90.00
#
_symmetry.space_group_name_H-M   'P 1'
#
loop_
_entity.id
_entity.type
_entity.pdbx_description
1 polymer ?
#
loop_
_entity_poly.entity_id
_entity_poly.type
_entity_poly.pdbx_seq_one_letter_code
_entity_poly.pdbx_strand_id
1 'polypeptide(L)'
;STVKAAMERLCNYIPEKLQEHNSLCFHTISFSIDKEMNADVVCHSLKLCKQDPGQPLCHLYPPPKVSWFSTFFQSHRLCKVFYSGTEQGYHWRGRDCNDKNTTVYPGRRPDNWDVKSDSNCNGIWVSADSQGVVLLGDSAGAHFHIPPEWMTVTQMSAKSFANLPMAFTDELDWPQFSEITGFLNSTIGGWTDSLYLRLRRRNRCNHRDLQNISQNGILARNQLLDNPAIVVYATIGNDVCNGNRDTLAHMTTPKEMLSNVVQALRYLDSHLPNGSHVILTGLVDGRFLWDNLHDRYHPLGQLNRDVTYSQLYSFLDCLQVSPCSGWLTPNETLRNLTSERALQLSNVLKEIARSEKFTNFDVFYMDFPLRQTAEEWRKMGGEPWQLIEPVDGFHPSQIAAALGTSITWQKALREWPQVLGKENPFNDQIEAIFKDQGGH
;
A
#
# COMPACT_ATOMS: atom_id res chain seq x y z
N SER A 1 -16.00 -33.02 -0.54
CA SER A 1 -16.94 -32.60 0.52
C SER A 1 -18.21 -32.06 -0.13
N THR A 2 -19.32 -31.94 0.61
CA THR A 2 -20.50 -31.19 0.14
C THR A 2 -20.26 -29.68 0.26
N VAL A 3 -21.08 -28.86 -0.42
CA VAL A 3 -21.06 -27.38 -0.30
C VAL A 3 -21.22 -26.96 1.16
N LYS A 4 -22.22 -27.52 1.86
CA LYS A 4 -22.45 -27.27 3.29
C LYS A 4 -21.20 -27.53 4.14
N ALA A 5 -20.54 -28.69 3.97
CA ALA A 5 -19.35 -29.04 4.72
C ALA A 5 -18.13 -28.15 4.38
N ALA A 6 -18.07 -27.60 3.15
CA ALA A 6 -17.04 -26.63 2.78
C ALA A 6 -17.28 -25.28 3.46
N MET A 7 -18.54 -24.84 3.53
CA MET A 7 -18.93 -23.58 4.18
C MET A 7 -18.71 -23.62 5.70
N GLU A 8 -19.09 -24.72 6.36
CA GLU A 8 -18.82 -24.94 7.79
C GLU A 8 -17.31 -24.91 8.07
N ARG A 9 -16.51 -25.53 7.19
CA ARG A 9 -15.05 -25.50 7.30
C ARG A 9 -14.47 -24.10 7.17
N LEU A 10 -14.94 -23.31 6.19
CA LEU A 10 -14.50 -21.92 6.02
C LEU A 10 -14.83 -21.08 7.26
N CYS A 11 -16.04 -21.23 7.82
CA CYS A 11 -16.44 -20.51 9.03
C CYS A 11 -15.53 -20.83 10.22
N ASN A 12 -15.13 -22.09 10.36
CA ASN A 12 -14.23 -22.54 11.42
C ASN A 12 -12.79 -22.01 11.27
N TYR A 13 -12.42 -21.47 10.10
CA TYR A 13 -11.12 -20.85 9.89
C TYR A 13 -11.09 -19.35 10.25
N ILE A 14 -12.25 -18.68 10.27
CA ILE A 14 -12.33 -17.25 10.55
C ILE A 14 -12.17 -17.02 12.06
N PRO A 15 -11.35 -16.05 12.53
CA PRO A 15 -11.17 -15.77 13.95
C PRO A 15 -12.47 -15.41 14.68
N GLU A 16 -12.62 -15.85 15.93
CA GLU A 16 -13.83 -15.66 16.76
C GLU A 16 -14.30 -14.20 16.81
N LYS A 17 -13.37 -13.23 16.88
CA LYS A 17 -13.67 -11.79 16.87
C LYS A 17 -14.49 -11.33 15.65
N LEU A 18 -14.51 -12.12 14.57
CA LEU A 18 -15.22 -11.85 13.33
C LEU A 18 -16.35 -12.87 13.05
N GLN A 19 -16.56 -13.87 13.92
CA GLN A 19 -17.54 -14.94 13.70
C GLN A 19 -19.00 -14.52 13.97
N GLU A 20 -19.25 -13.50 14.81
CA GLU A 20 -20.61 -13.09 15.20
C GLU A 20 -21.50 -12.66 14.02
N HIS A 21 -20.90 -12.25 12.89
CA HIS A 21 -21.61 -11.87 11.67
C HIS A 21 -21.77 -13.00 10.63
N ASN A 22 -21.10 -14.14 10.82
CA ASN A 22 -21.01 -15.18 9.80
C ASN A 22 -22.24 -16.08 9.75
N SER A 23 -22.76 -16.58 10.87
CA SER A 23 -23.79 -17.65 10.89
C SER A 23 -25.02 -17.44 9.99
N LEU A 24 -25.40 -16.17 9.75
CA LEU A 24 -26.56 -15.78 8.95
C LEU A 24 -26.32 -15.77 7.43
N CYS A 25 -25.09 -15.54 6.98
CA CYS A 25 -24.73 -15.42 5.56
C CYS A 25 -24.70 -16.78 4.83
N PHE A 26 -24.35 -17.86 5.54
CA PHE A 26 -24.00 -19.15 4.95
C PHE A 26 -25.18 -20.11 4.73
N HIS A 27 -26.32 -19.94 5.43
CA HIS A 27 -27.49 -20.79 5.16
C HIS A 27 -28.11 -20.53 3.77
N THR A 28 -27.99 -19.31 3.27
CA THR A 28 -28.52 -18.88 1.98
C THR A 28 -27.75 -19.45 0.78
N ILE A 29 -26.42 -19.39 0.81
CA ILE A 29 -25.57 -19.77 -0.33
C ILE A 29 -25.57 -21.30 -0.55
N SER A 30 -25.71 -22.10 0.51
CA SER A 30 -25.74 -23.57 0.39
C SER A 30 -26.92 -24.09 -0.44
N PHE A 31 -27.99 -23.31 -0.61
CA PHE A 31 -29.17 -23.69 -1.39
C PHE A 31 -29.05 -23.31 -2.88
N SER A 32 -28.12 -22.41 -3.22
CA SER A 32 -28.00 -21.82 -4.56
C SER A 32 -26.85 -22.38 -5.40
N ILE A 33 -25.93 -23.13 -4.80
CA ILE A 33 -24.86 -23.83 -5.55
C ILE A 33 -25.41 -25.20 -5.99
N ASP A 34 -26.19 -25.18 -7.08
CA ASP A 34 -26.50 -26.39 -7.85
C ASP A 34 -25.39 -26.63 -8.90
N LYS A 35 -25.24 -27.87 -9.36
CA LYS A 35 -24.01 -28.45 -9.94
C LYS A 35 -23.43 -27.81 -11.22
N GLU A 36 -23.96 -26.71 -11.73
CA GLU A 36 -23.53 -26.12 -13.01
C GLU A 36 -23.45 -24.58 -13.03
N MET A 37 -23.46 -23.92 -11.86
CA MET A 37 -23.42 -22.46 -11.77
C MET A 37 -22.10 -21.93 -11.21
N ASN A 38 -21.48 -20.99 -11.94
CA ASN A 38 -20.29 -20.27 -11.50
C ASN A 38 -20.64 -19.18 -10.46
N ALA A 39 -19.63 -18.68 -9.74
CA ALA A 39 -19.83 -17.75 -8.64
C ALA A 39 -20.45 -16.40 -9.05
N ASP A 40 -20.09 -15.87 -10.23
CA ASP A 40 -20.67 -14.63 -10.78
C ASP A 40 -22.18 -14.76 -11.01
N VAL A 41 -22.59 -15.89 -11.60
CA VAL A 41 -23.99 -16.27 -11.84
C VAL A 41 -24.77 -16.38 -10.52
N VAL A 42 -24.19 -16.98 -9.49
CA VAL A 42 -24.79 -17.07 -8.15
C VAL A 42 -24.91 -15.68 -7.50
N CYS A 43 -23.90 -14.83 -7.62
CA CYS A 43 -23.94 -13.47 -7.03
C CYS A 43 -24.99 -12.57 -7.68
N HIS A 44 -25.22 -12.69 -8.99
CA HIS A 44 -26.32 -11.99 -9.68
C HIS A 44 -27.68 -12.52 -9.24
N SER A 45 -27.87 -13.84 -9.10
CA SER A 45 -29.14 -14.43 -8.66
C SER A 45 -29.51 -14.04 -7.22
N LEU A 46 -28.50 -13.89 -6.35
CA LEU A 46 -28.64 -13.41 -4.97
C LEU A 46 -28.72 -11.88 -4.84
N LYS A 47 -28.65 -11.13 -5.95
CA LYS A 47 -28.64 -9.66 -5.99
C LYS A 47 -27.51 -9.02 -5.17
N LEU A 48 -26.38 -9.72 -5.04
CA LEU A 48 -25.15 -9.19 -4.46
C LEU A 48 -24.41 -8.33 -5.48
N CYS A 49 -24.45 -8.71 -6.76
CA CYS A 49 -24.03 -7.88 -7.88
C CYS A 49 -25.20 -7.00 -8.33
N LYS A 50 -25.02 -5.67 -8.29
CA LYS A 50 -26.00 -4.73 -8.82
C LYS A 50 -25.79 -4.57 -10.32
N GLN A 51 -26.89 -4.46 -11.06
CA GLN A 51 -26.91 -4.13 -12.47
C GLN A 51 -27.76 -2.88 -12.66
N ASP A 52 -27.14 -1.79 -13.11
CA ASP A 52 -27.89 -0.59 -13.47
C ASP A 52 -28.69 -0.82 -14.76
N PRO A 53 -29.88 -0.22 -14.90
CA PRO A 53 -30.68 -0.33 -16.12
C PRO A 53 -29.85 0.03 -17.37
N GLY A 54 -29.81 -0.88 -18.34
CA GLY A 54 -29.09 -0.70 -19.60
C GLY A 54 -27.61 -1.13 -19.59
N GLN A 55 -27.06 -1.58 -18.46
CA GLN A 55 -25.73 -2.19 -18.43
C GLN A 55 -25.78 -3.70 -18.69
N PRO A 56 -24.78 -4.30 -19.37
CA PRO A 56 -24.68 -5.75 -19.49
C PRO A 56 -24.39 -6.41 -18.13
N LEU A 57 -24.66 -7.71 -18.02
CA LEU A 57 -24.22 -8.50 -16.87
C LEU A 57 -22.69 -8.65 -16.91
N CYS A 58 -22.03 -8.38 -15.79
CA CYS A 58 -20.60 -8.61 -15.64
C CYS A 58 -20.34 -10.08 -15.35
N HIS A 59 -19.47 -10.69 -16.15
CA HIS A 59 -19.11 -12.09 -16.06
C HIS A 59 -17.61 -12.24 -15.81
N LEU A 60 -17.27 -13.06 -14.82
CA LEU A 60 -15.88 -13.46 -14.56
C LEU A 60 -15.51 -14.71 -15.38
N TYR A 61 -16.48 -15.60 -15.57
CA TYR A 61 -16.33 -16.83 -16.35
C TYR A 61 -17.03 -16.70 -17.71
N PRO A 62 -16.64 -17.49 -18.71
CA PRO A 62 -17.40 -17.57 -19.96
C PRO A 62 -18.87 -17.91 -19.68
N PRO A 63 -19.84 -17.18 -20.27
CA PRO A 63 -21.25 -17.42 -20.02
C PRO A 63 -21.67 -18.81 -20.53
N PRO A 64 -22.57 -19.52 -19.83
CA PRO A 64 -23.05 -20.82 -20.28
C PRO A 64 -23.80 -20.71 -21.62
N LYS A 65 -23.73 -21.75 -22.46
CA LYS A 65 -24.33 -21.79 -23.81
C LYS A 65 -25.87 -21.80 -23.84
N VAL A 66 -26.55 -21.80 -22.70
CA VAL A 66 -28.02 -21.89 -22.61
C VAL A 66 -28.61 -20.57 -22.09
N SER A 67 -29.64 -20.10 -22.79
CA SER A 67 -30.37 -18.85 -22.48
C SER A 67 -31.06 -18.90 -21.11
N TRP A 68 -30.89 -17.82 -20.35
CA TRP A 68 -31.39 -17.61 -19.00
C TRP A 68 -32.88 -17.27 -18.97
N PHE A 69 -33.73 -18.11 -18.36
CA PHE A 69 -34.97 -17.70 -17.67
C PHE A 69 -35.52 -18.86 -16.83
N SER A 70 -35.04 -18.98 -15.58
CA SER A 70 -35.65 -19.64 -14.41
C SER A 70 -34.49 -19.94 -13.46
N THR A 71 -34.31 -19.23 -12.36
CA THR A 71 -35.09 -19.44 -11.15
C THR A 71 -34.80 -18.25 -10.22
N PHE A 72 -35.76 -17.36 -10.03
CA PHE A 72 -35.67 -16.28 -9.04
C PHE A 72 -36.46 -16.71 -7.81
N PHE A 73 -35.77 -17.02 -6.71
CA PHE A 73 -36.41 -17.04 -5.39
C PHE A 73 -35.55 -16.34 -4.33
N GLN A 74 -36.27 -15.62 -3.48
CA GLN A 74 -35.81 -14.67 -2.48
C GLN A 74 -34.82 -15.25 -1.49
N SER A 75 -33.77 -14.48 -1.21
CA SER A 75 -33.19 -14.42 0.13
C SER A 75 -32.79 -12.99 0.43
N HIS A 76 -33.41 -12.41 1.46
CA HIS A 76 -33.07 -11.08 1.97
C HIS A 76 -32.30 -11.26 3.27
N ARG A 77 -31.00 -10.97 3.24
CA ARG A 77 -30.21 -10.46 4.38
C ARG A 77 -28.84 -10.02 3.84
N LEU A 78 -28.65 -8.71 3.72
CA LEU A 78 -27.36 -8.11 3.40
C LEU A 78 -26.46 -8.24 4.63
N CYS A 79 -25.35 -8.96 4.50
CA CYS A 79 -24.26 -8.93 5.46
C CYS A 79 -23.50 -7.62 5.27
N LYS A 80 -23.82 -6.62 6.10
CA LYS A 80 -22.99 -5.44 6.29
C LYS A 80 -21.94 -5.79 7.34
N VAL A 81 -20.76 -6.22 6.92
CA VAL A 81 -19.58 -6.14 7.79
C VAL A 81 -19.04 -4.73 7.61
N PHE A 82 -19.45 -3.83 8.49
CA PHE A 82 -18.78 -2.55 8.68
C PHE A 82 -17.90 -2.70 9.92
N TYR A 83 -16.61 -2.94 9.71
CA TYR A 83 -15.63 -2.55 10.71
C TYR A 83 -15.30 -1.09 10.40
N SER A 84 -15.89 -0.17 11.15
CA SER A 84 -15.49 1.24 11.15
C SER A 84 -14.74 1.51 12.45
N GLY A 85 -13.42 1.39 12.40
CA GLY A 85 -12.52 1.70 13.48
C GLY A 85 -11.13 1.75 12.90
N THR A 86 -10.72 2.93 12.46
CA THR A 86 -9.36 3.16 12.01
C THR A 86 -8.51 3.39 13.26
N GLU A 87 -7.65 2.44 13.59
CA GLU A 87 -6.66 2.62 14.65
C GLU A 87 -5.32 2.88 13.97
N GLN A 88 -5.10 4.11 13.49
CA GLN A 88 -3.78 4.56 12.98
C GLN A 88 -2.75 4.64 14.12
N GLY A 89 -2.38 3.47 14.64
CA GLY A 89 -1.48 3.27 15.76
C GLY A 89 -0.03 3.14 15.30
N TYR A 90 0.75 2.32 16.01
CA TYR A 90 2.20 2.26 15.80
C TYR A 90 2.65 1.51 14.54
N HIS A 91 1.73 0.85 13.81
CA HIS A 91 2.05 0.34 12.46
C HIS A 91 2.29 1.49 11.47
N TRP A 92 1.62 2.63 11.69
CA TRP A 92 1.66 3.80 10.81
C TRP A 92 2.71 4.82 11.21
N ARG A 93 3.13 4.84 12.48
CA ARG A 93 4.07 5.82 13.04
C ARG A 93 4.83 5.23 14.21
N GLY A 94 5.90 5.89 14.64
CA GLY A 94 6.59 5.48 15.87
C GLY A 94 5.64 5.35 17.06
N ARG A 95 5.79 4.28 17.85
CA ARG A 95 5.03 4.12 19.08
C ARG A 95 5.39 5.21 20.08
N ASP A 96 4.36 5.87 20.60
CA ASP A 96 4.48 6.78 21.73
C ASP A 96 4.98 6.01 22.96
N CYS A 97 6.02 6.52 23.60
CA CYS A 97 6.59 5.95 24.81
C CYS A 97 5.86 6.44 26.07
N ASN A 98 4.99 7.45 25.96
CA ASN A 98 4.15 7.96 27.03
C ASN A 98 2.85 8.62 26.51
N ASP A 99 1.83 7.81 26.22
CA ASP A 99 0.51 8.26 25.73
C ASP A 99 -0.22 9.26 26.65
N LYS A 100 0.27 9.48 27.88
CA LYS A 100 -0.30 10.46 28.84
C LYS A 100 0.33 11.84 28.72
N ASN A 101 1.41 11.99 27.96
CA ASN A 101 2.13 13.25 27.83
C ASN A 101 2.32 13.64 26.35
N THR A 102 1.53 14.61 25.89
CA THR A 102 1.56 15.10 24.50
C THR A 102 2.87 15.78 24.09
N THR A 103 3.80 16.04 25.01
CA THR A 103 5.13 16.56 24.68
C THR A 103 6.20 15.47 24.64
N VAL A 104 5.82 14.19 24.70
CA VAL A 104 6.70 13.04 24.59
C VAL A 104 6.22 12.24 23.38
N TYR A 105 7.02 12.19 22.31
CA TYR A 105 6.66 11.49 21.08
C TYR A 105 7.87 11.34 20.15
N PRO A 106 7.87 10.34 19.24
CA PRO A 106 8.93 10.15 18.26
C PRO A 106 9.30 11.39 17.44
N GLY A 107 10.60 11.69 17.39
CA GLY A 107 11.18 12.72 16.53
C GLY A 107 11.24 14.14 17.11
N ARG A 108 10.76 14.32 18.33
CA ARG A 108 10.97 15.54 19.12
C ARG A 108 12.47 15.78 19.37
N ARG A 109 12.90 17.04 19.48
CA ARG A 109 14.22 17.37 20.05
C ARG A 109 14.20 17.05 21.55
N PRO A 110 15.26 16.41 22.09
CA PRO A 110 15.25 15.95 23.46
C PRO A 110 15.15 17.12 24.46
N ASP A 111 14.25 16.99 25.43
CA ASP A 111 14.04 17.94 26.50
C ASP A 111 15.22 17.89 27.48
N ASN A 112 16.03 18.96 27.47
CA ASN A 112 17.24 19.07 28.30
C ASN A 112 18.13 17.81 28.20
N TRP A 113 18.37 17.34 26.97
CA TRP A 113 19.17 16.15 26.66
C TRP A 113 18.64 14.84 27.28
N ASP A 114 17.34 14.79 27.60
CA ASP A 114 16.66 13.62 28.16
C ASP A 114 17.26 13.10 29.46
N VAL A 115 17.91 13.97 30.24
CA VAL A 115 18.58 13.64 31.51
C VAL A 115 17.66 12.94 32.51
N LYS A 116 16.34 13.22 32.46
CA LYS A 116 15.35 12.67 33.40
C LYS A 116 14.45 11.60 32.77
N SER A 117 14.15 11.71 31.49
CA SER A 117 13.20 10.86 30.78
C SER A 117 13.44 10.96 29.29
N ASP A 118 13.18 9.88 28.58
CA ASP A 118 13.14 9.85 27.12
C ASP A 118 11.94 10.66 26.63
N SER A 119 12.20 11.82 26.02
CA SER A 119 11.15 12.74 25.54
C SER A 119 10.87 12.59 24.05
N ASN A 120 11.71 11.85 23.33
CA ASN A 120 11.59 11.66 21.89
C ASN A 120 11.42 10.19 21.48
N CYS A 121 11.20 9.31 22.45
CA CYS A 121 10.90 7.89 22.30
C CYS A 121 11.92 7.09 21.51
N ASN A 122 13.17 7.55 21.43
CA ASN A 122 14.23 6.82 20.73
C ASN A 122 14.98 5.83 21.63
N GLY A 123 14.59 5.71 22.90
CA GLY A 123 15.18 4.79 23.87
C GLY A 123 16.56 5.21 24.41
N ILE A 124 16.96 6.47 24.21
CA ILE A 124 18.28 7.02 24.60
C ILE A 124 18.08 8.26 25.50
N TRP A 125 18.99 8.48 26.45
CA TRP A 125 19.00 9.64 27.35
C TRP A 125 20.20 10.60 27.12
N VAL A 126 20.59 10.79 25.84
CA VAL A 126 21.60 11.75 25.32
C VAL A 126 21.39 11.97 23.80
N SER A 127 21.59 13.20 23.29
CA SER A 127 21.26 13.54 21.88
C SER A 127 22.45 13.53 20.93
N ALA A 128 22.20 13.07 19.71
CA ALA A 128 22.93 13.43 18.50
C ALA A 128 21.96 14.09 17.49
N ASP A 129 22.48 14.68 16.42
CA ASP A 129 21.65 15.17 15.31
C ASP A 129 20.86 13.99 14.72
N SER A 130 19.53 14.05 14.76
CA SER A 130 18.62 13.02 14.22
C SER A 130 17.67 13.61 13.19
N GLN A 131 17.07 12.75 12.38
CA GLN A 131 16.05 13.13 11.42
C GLN A 131 15.04 12.00 11.22
N GLY A 132 13.79 12.38 11.01
CA GLY A 132 12.69 11.45 10.77
C GLY A 132 12.53 11.08 9.30
N VAL A 133 11.70 10.08 9.06
CA VAL A 133 11.17 9.79 7.72
C VAL A 133 9.65 9.92 7.71
N VAL A 134 9.13 10.62 6.72
CA VAL A 134 7.70 10.78 6.50
C VAL A 134 7.38 10.35 5.07
N LEU A 135 6.36 9.51 4.91
CA LEU A 135 5.80 9.19 3.61
C LEU A 135 4.47 9.94 3.44
N LEU A 136 4.35 10.72 2.37
CA LEU A 136 3.07 11.16 1.82
C LEU A 136 2.77 10.27 0.62
N GLY A 137 1.98 9.23 0.82
CA GLY A 137 1.82 8.16 -0.17
C GLY A 137 0.37 7.90 -0.56
N ASP A 138 0.21 6.83 -1.33
CA ASP A 138 -1.06 6.18 -1.63
C ASP A 138 -1.05 4.74 -1.06
N SER A 139 -1.97 3.89 -1.51
CA SER A 139 -2.07 2.47 -1.14
C SER A 139 -0.79 1.68 -1.44
N ALA A 140 -0.02 2.02 -2.49
CA ALA A 140 1.27 1.37 -2.72
C ALA A 140 2.28 1.76 -1.63
N GLY A 141 2.27 3.03 -1.22
CA GLY A 141 3.10 3.54 -0.14
C GLY A 141 2.74 2.98 1.25
N ALA A 142 1.45 2.73 1.50
CA ALA A 142 0.97 2.05 2.70
C ALA A 142 1.24 0.54 2.67
N HIS A 143 1.66 0.02 1.51
CA HIS A 143 1.79 -1.39 1.20
C HIS A 143 0.48 -2.15 1.36
N PHE A 144 -0.52 -1.76 0.56
CA PHE A 144 -1.76 -2.50 0.41
C PHE A 144 -1.47 -3.94 -0.02
N HIS A 145 -1.99 -4.90 0.73
CA HIS A 145 -1.81 -6.32 0.46
C HIS A 145 -3.00 -7.13 0.95
N ILE A 146 -3.50 -7.99 0.06
CA ILE A 146 -4.47 -9.03 0.40
C ILE A 146 -3.76 -10.37 0.31
N PRO A 147 -3.62 -11.12 1.42
CA PRO A 147 -2.98 -12.43 1.41
C PRO A 147 -3.66 -13.39 0.43
N PRO A 148 -2.95 -13.94 -0.58
CA PRO A 148 -3.53 -14.92 -1.50
C PRO A 148 -4.01 -16.18 -0.78
N GLU A 149 -3.45 -16.49 0.40
CA GLU A 149 -3.86 -17.60 1.26
C GLU A 149 -5.33 -17.49 1.72
N TRP A 150 -5.94 -16.31 1.67
CA TRP A 150 -7.35 -16.10 1.98
C TRP A 150 -8.30 -16.61 0.88
N MET A 151 -7.79 -16.87 -0.33
CA MET A 151 -8.58 -17.34 -1.47
C MET A 151 -8.03 -18.58 -2.17
N THR A 152 -6.78 -18.98 -1.87
CA THR A 152 -6.19 -20.22 -2.38
C THR A 152 -6.60 -21.42 -1.53
N VAL A 153 -7.73 -22.04 -1.89
CA VAL A 153 -8.37 -23.13 -1.13
C VAL A 153 -7.48 -24.36 -0.87
N THR A 154 -6.46 -24.60 -1.70
CA THR A 154 -5.51 -25.72 -1.54
C THR A 154 -4.57 -25.54 -0.34
N GLN A 155 -4.41 -24.32 0.14
CA GLN A 155 -3.51 -23.96 1.26
C GLN A 155 -4.29 -23.37 2.46
N MET A 156 -5.60 -23.21 2.32
CA MET A 156 -6.45 -22.51 3.27
C MET A 156 -6.61 -23.28 4.59
N SER A 157 -6.37 -22.58 5.69
CA SER A 157 -6.49 -23.09 7.06
C SER A 157 -6.85 -21.97 8.04
N ALA A 158 -7.10 -22.29 9.32
CA ALA A 158 -7.25 -21.27 10.36
C ALA A 158 -6.04 -20.33 10.47
N LYS A 159 -4.82 -20.83 10.17
CA LYS A 159 -3.61 -20.01 10.15
C LYS A 159 -3.66 -18.94 9.05
N SER A 160 -4.30 -19.23 7.92
CA SER A 160 -4.41 -18.31 6.78
C SER A 160 -5.14 -17.01 7.17
N PHE A 161 -6.12 -17.08 8.08
CA PHE A 161 -6.93 -15.94 8.49
C PHE A 161 -6.52 -15.33 9.84
N ALA A 162 -5.40 -15.78 10.44
CA ALA A 162 -4.95 -15.28 11.74
C ALA A 162 -4.64 -13.77 11.73
N ASN A 163 -4.25 -13.24 10.57
CA ASN A 163 -3.95 -11.84 10.34
C ASN A 163 -5.16 -10.99 9.90
N LEU A 164 -6.31 -11.62 9.62
CA LEU A 164 -7.50 -10.96 9.10
C LEU A 164 -8.00 -9.78 9.97
N PRO A 165 -8.05 -9.88 11.31
CA PRO A 165 -8.50 -8.77 12.15
C PRO A 165 -7.57 -7.55 12.05
N MET A 166 -6.26 -7.78 12.10
CA MET A 166 -5.24 -6.72 11.99
C MET A 166 -5.31 -6.05 10.62
N ALA A 167 -5.34 -6.86 9.55
CA ALA A 167 -5.39 -6.34 8.20
C ALA A 167 -6.64 -5.48 7.99
N PHE A 168 -7.81 -5.85 8.52
CA PHE A 168 -8.99 -4.98 8.41
C PHE A 168 -8.89 -3.69 9.24
N THR A 169 -8.30 -3.72 10.44
CA THR A 169 -8.10 -2.51 11.24
C THR A 169 -7.06 -1.55 10.66
N ASP A 170 -6.12 -2.10 9.89
CA ASP A 170 -5.13 -1.35 9.09
C ASP A 170 -5.60 -1.16 7.64
N GLU A 171 -6.89 -1.31 7.34
CA GLU A 171 -7.48 -0.99 6.02
C GLU A 171 -6.90 -1.78 4.83
N LEU A 172 -6.38 -2.99 5.12
CA LEU A 172 -5.62 -3.89 4.24
C LEU A 172 -4.24 -3.37 3.85
N ASP A 173 -3.79 -2.31 4.49
CA ASP A 173 -2.44 -1.78 4.39
C ASP A 173 -1.51 -2.43 5.42
N TRP A 174 -0.22 -2.48 5.07
CA TRP A 174 0.82 -3.10 5.89
C TRP A 174 2.01 -2.16 6.03
N PRO A 175 1.81 -0.92 6.54
CA PRO A 175 2.85 0.11 6.60
C PRO A 175 4.09 -0.33 7.38
N GLN A 176 3.92 -1.23 8.36
CA GLN A 176 4.97 -1.89 9.13
C GLN A 176 5.94 -2.74 8.29
N PHE A 177 5.61 -3.06 7.03
CA PHE A 177 6.48 -3.76 6.08
C PHE A 177 6.87 -2.89 4.86
N SER A 178 6.29 -1.69 4.71
CA SER A 178 6.42 -0.82 3.54
C SER A 178 7.85 -0.37 3.20
N GLU A 179 8.05 0.02 1.93
CA GLU A 179 9.31 0.53 1.37
C GLU A 179 9.91 1.69 2.19
N ILE A 180 9.08 2.62 2.64
CA ILE A 180 9.59 3.84 3.28
C ILE A 180 9.63 3.71 4.80
N THR A 181 8.60 3.10 5.39
CA THR A 181 8.36 3.17 6.84
C THR A 181 8.37 1.82 7.55
N GLY A 182 8.54 0.71 6.81
CA GLY A 182 8.51 -0.63 7.39
C GLY A 182 9.57 -0.83 8.46
N PHE A 183 9.22 -1.54 9.53
CA PHE A 183 10.09 -1.74 10.70
C PHE A 183 10.02 -3.16 11.29
N LEU A 184 9.06 -3.98 10.87
CA LEU A 184 8.94 -5.38 11.25
C LEU A 184 9.43 -6.28 10.13
N ASN A 185 9.87 -7.49 10.45
CA ASN A 185 10.16 -8.50 9.44
C ASN A 185 8.85 -8.95 8.76
N SER A 186 8.83 -8.91 7.42
CA SER A 186 7.66 -9.33 6.65
C SER A 186 7.20 -10.73 7.01
N THR A 187 5.89 -10.85 7.23
CA THR A 187 5.20 -12.13 7.41
C THR A 187 4.34 -12.52 6.21
N ILE A 188 4.36 -11.70 5.15
CA ILE A 188 3.51 -11.82 3.95
C ILE A 188 4.30 -12.23 2.70
N GLY A 189 5.53 -12.72 2.90
CA GLY A 189 6.47 -13.04 1.83
C GLY A 189 7.49 -11.93 1.59
N GLY A 190 8.54 -12.23 0.81
CA GLY A 190 9.66 -11.32 0.63
C GLY A 190 10.40 -11.03 1.95
N TRP A 191 11.01 -9.85 2.04
CA TRP A 191 11.69 -9.36 3.25
C TRP A 191 11.44 -7.87 3.41
N THR A 192 11.58 -7.38 4.63
CA THR A 192 11.50 -5.94 4.90
C THR A 192 12.88 -5.32 4.78
N ASP A 193 12.98 -4.32 3.91
CA ASP A 193 14.11 -3.41 3.83
C ASP A 193 13.52 -2.04 3.50
N SER A 194 13.65 -1.09 4.42
CA SER A 194 12.97 0.19 4.34
C SER A 194 13.92 1.37 4.50
N LEU A 195 13.50 2.54 3.97
CA LEU A 195 14.22 3.78 4.18
C LEU A 195 14.39 4.08 5.68
N TYR A 196 13.33 3.90 6.47
CA TYR A 196 13.38 4.02 7.93
C TYR A 196 14.46 3.13 8.57
N LEU A 197 14.47 1.82 8.29
CA LEU A 197 15.44 0.91 8.92
C LEU A 197 16.88 1.23 8.50
N ARG A 198 17.10 1.68 7.26
CA ARG A 198 18.41 2.13 6.79
C ARG A 198 18.84 3.43 7.48
N LEU A 199 17.93 4.38 7.68
CA LEU A 199 18.20 5.61 8.44
C LEU A 199 18.49 5.32 9.93
N ARG A 200 17.74 4.42 10.55
CA ARG A 200 18.00 3.95 11.93
C ARG A 200 19.35 3.25 12.03
N ARG A 201 19.73 2.43 11.05
CA ARG A 201 21.04 1.78 11.02
C ARG A 201 22.17 2.81 10.89
N ARG A 202 21.98 3.81 10.03
CA ARG A 202 22.95 4.89 9.83
C ARG A 202 23.11 5.76 11.08
N ASN A 203 22.02 6.03 11.78
CA ASN A 203 22.03 6.74 13.05
C ASN A 203 20.91 6.21 13.96
N ARG A 204 21.31 5.51 15.03
CA ARG A 204 20.38 4.87 15.98
C ARG A 204 19.50 5.88 16.74
N CYS A 205 19.88 7.16 16.78
CA CYS A 205 19.04 8.22 17.35
C CYS A 205 17.73 8.46 16.57
N ASN A 206 17.63 7.97 15.33
CA ASN A 206 16.40 8.05 14.52
C ASN A 206 15.36 6.97 14.89
N HIS A 207 15.58 6.20 15.95
CA HIS A 207 14.66 5.14 16.35
C HIS A 207 13.25 5.68 16.61
N ARG A 208 12.25 4.97 16.05
CA ARG A 208 10.81 5.30 16.02
C ARG A 208 10.42 6.54 15.23
N ASP A 209 11.35 7.36 14.73
CA ASP A 209 11.02 8.59 13.99
C ASP A 209 10.58 8.30 12.54
N LEU A 210 9.40 7.69 12.40
CA LEU A 210 8.74 7.35 11.14
C LEU A 210 7.26 7.76 11.17
N GLN A 211 6.73 8.19 10.03
CA GLN A 211 5.30 8.43 9.82
C GLN A 211 4.89 8.03 8.39
N ASN A 212 3.91 7.16 8.27
CA ASN A 212 3.27 6.80 7.02
C ASN A 212 1.92 7.52 6.93
N ILE A 213 1.86 8.50 6.04
CA ILE A 213 0.68 9.35 5.79
C ILE A 213 0.17 9.04 4.39
N SER A 214 -0.08 7.75 4.12
CA SER A 214 -0.67 7.29 2.87
C SER A 214 -2.20 7.33 2.82
N GLN A 215 -2.83 7.48 3.99
CA GLN A 215 -4.29 7.49 4.12
C GLN A 215 -4.70 8.45 5.23
N ASN A 216 -5.60 9.39 4.92
CA ASN A 216 -6.30 10.31 5.84
C ASN A 216 -5.59 10.63 7.18
N GLY A 217 -4.29 10.93 7.12
CA GLY A 217 -3.43 11.18 8.26
C GLY A 217 -2.94 12.62 8.24
N ILE A 218 -2.70 13.18 9.42
CA ILE A 218 -2.17 14.54 9.58
C ILE A 218 -0.67 14.43 9.88
N LEU A 219 0.13 15.24 9.20
CA LEU A 219 1.55 15.38 9.51
C LEU A 219 1.74 15.82 10.97
N ALA A 220 2.35 14.95 11.78
CA ALA A 220 2.71 15.26 13.15
C ALA A 220 4.16 15.74 13.20
N ARG A 221 4.38 17.02 12.87
CA ARG A 221 5.70 17.65 13.01
C ARG A 221 5.56 19.10 13.45
N ASN A 222 6.24 19.44 14.54
CA ASN A 222 6.34 20.79 15.05
C ASN A 222 7.63 21.45 14.55
N GLN A 223 7.48 22.54 13.79
CA GLN A 223 8.60 23.25 13.16
C GLN A 223 9.72 23.68 14.11
N LEU A 224 9.41 24.01 15.37
CA LEU A 224 10.40 24.52 16.33
C LEU A 224 10.93 23.44 17.28
N LEU A 225 10.07 22.49 17.64
CA LEU A 225 10.36 21.53 18.70
C LEU A 225 10.89 20.20 18.19
N ASP A 226 10.68 19.89 16.90
CA ASP A 226 11.04 18.60 16.35
C ASP A 226 12.32 18.66 15.50
N ASN A 227 12.88 17.48 15.26
CA ASN A 227 13.99 17.31 14.34
C ASN A 227 13.52 17.42 12.89
N PRO A 228 14.40 17.78 11.93
CA PRO A 228 14.05 17.75 10.51
C PRO A 228 13.62 16.34 10.07
N ALA A 229 13.00 16.25 8.88
CA ALA A 229 12.57 14.99 8.31
C ALA A 229 12.89 14.90 6.81
N ILE A 230 13.12 13.67 6.35
CA ILE A 230 13.03 13.34 4.94
C ILE A 230 11.56 13.01 4.64
N VAL A 231 10.91 13.83 3.83
CA VAL A 231 9.56 13.59 3.35
C VAL A 231 9.62 13.02 1.94
N VAL A 232 9.10 11.81 1.76
CA VAL A 232 8.94 11.19 0.44
C VAL A 232 7.51 11.43 -0.02
N TYR A 233 7.33 12.19 -1.10
CA TYR A 233 6.05 12.38 -1.77
C TYR A 233 5.93 11.33 -2.89
N ALA A 234 5.03 10.37 -2.72
CA ALA A 234 4.90 9.20 -3.57
C ALA A 234 3.43 8.85 -3.86
N THR A 235 2.71 9.79 -4.49
CA THR A 235 1.42 9.50 -5.15
C THR A 235 1.70 8.98 -6.56
N ILE A 236 1.97 7.69 -6.67
CA ILE A 236 2.67 7.12 -7.84
C ILE A 236 1.74 6.64 -8.96
N GLY A 237 0.42 6.62 -8.72
CA GLY A 237 -0.55 6.11 -9.70
C GLY A 237 -1.90 6.81 -9.72
N ASN A 238 -2.46 7.23 -8.59
CA ASN A 238 -3.87 7.67 -8.50
C ASN A 238 -4.23 8.90 -9.35
N ASP A 239 -3.25 9.73 -9.72
CA ASP A 239 -3.46 10.84 -10.65
C ASP A 239 -3.78 10.39 -12.09
N VAL A 240 -3.47 9.14 -12.45
CA VAL A 240 -3.85 8.51 -13.73
C VAL A 240 -4.72 7.28 -13.57
N CYS A 241 -4.76 6.68 -12.38
CA CYS A 241 -5.53 5.47 -12.09
C CYS A 241 -6.89 5.80 -11.47
N ASN A 242 -7.95 5.33 -12.13
CA ASN A 242 -9.33 5.44 -11.66
C ASN A 242 -10.20 4.35 -12.30
N GLY A 243 -11.39 4.11 -11.74
CA GLY A 243 -12.37 3.13 -12.25
C GLY A 243 -13.48 3.74 -13.12
N ASN A 244 -13.31 4.99 -13.60
CA ASN A 244 -14.33 5.63 -14.43
C ASN A 244 -14.33 5.04 -15.85
N ARG A 245 -15.53 4.97 -16.45
CA ARG A 245 -15.70 4.50 -17.84
C ARG A 245 -14.90 5.32 -18.85
N ASP A 246 -14.92 6.65 -18.71
CA ASP A 246 -14.06 7.55 -19.46
C ASP A 246 -12.83 7.89 -18.61
N THR A 247 -11.95 6.90 -18.47
CA THR A 247 -10.81 6.99 -17.55
C THR A 247 -9.87 8.15 -17.85
N LEU A 248 -9.67 8.49 -19.14
CA LEU A 248 -8.76 9.56 -19.57
C LEU A 248 -9.25 10.95 -19.17
N ALA A 249 -10.56 11.19 -19.22
CA ALA A 249 -11.16 12.47 -18.83
C ALA A 249 -11.03 12.77 -17.34
N HIS A 250 -10.80 11.73 -16.51
CA HIS A 250 -10.70 11.83 -15.06
C HIS A 250 -9.26 11.79 -14.54
N MET A 251 -8.27 11.73 -15.41
CA MET A 251 -6.87 11.82 -15.02
C MET A 251 -6.49 13.27 -14.71
N THR A 252 -5.72 13.49 -13.66
CA THR A 252 -5.14 14.79 -13.28
C THR A 252 -4.38 15.39 -14.48
N THR A 253 -4.62 16.67 -14.75
CA THR A 253 -3.89 17.39 -15.79
C THR A 253 -2.55 17.94 -15.27
N PRO A 254 -1.56 18.20 -16.14
CA PRO A 254 -0.30 18.82 -15.72
C PRO A 254 -0.47 20.13 -14.94
N LYS A 255 -1.49 20.93 -15.28
CA LYS A 255 -1.81 22.18 -14.59
C LYS A 255 -2.32 21.95 -13.18
N GLU A 256 -3.20 20.96 -13.00
CA GLU A 256 -3.72 20.57 -11.68
C GLU A 256 -2.60 19.99 -10.82
N MET A 257 -1.75 19.11 -11.38
CA MET A 257 -0.60 18.56 -10.68
C MET A 257 0.34 19.65 -10.16
N LEU A 258 0.67 20.64 -11.01
CA LEU A 258 1.48 21.78 -10.60
C LEU A 258 0.84 22.53 -9.43
N SER A 259 -0.44 22.88 -9.56
CA SER A 259 -1.17 23.61 -8.53
C SER A 259 -1.21 22.84 -7.20
N ASN A 260 -1.58 21.56 -7.25
CA ASN A 260 -1.77 20.71 -6.09
C ASN A 260 -0.45 20.47 -5.36
N VAL A 261 0.62 20.13 -6.09
CA VAL A 261 1.92 19.81 -5.49
C VAL A 261 2.56 21.08 -4.91
N VAL A 262 2.53 22.21 -5.61
CA VAL A 262 3.06 23.47 -5.06
C VAL A 262 2.30 23.89 -3.80
N GLN A 263 0.98 23.69 -3.77
CA GLN A 263 0.19 23.94 -2.56
C GLN A 263 0.60 23.01 -1.40
N ALA A 264 0.80 21.72 -1.67
CA ALA A 264 1.27 20.77 -0.67
C ALA A 264 2.67 21.14 -0.15
N LEU A 265 3.60 21.52 -1.03
CA LEU A 265 4.94 21.94 -0.62
C LEU A 265 4.91 23.23 0.22
N ARG A 266 4.05 24.21 -0.10
CA ARG A 266 3.84 25.39 0.75
C ARG A 266 3.29 25.04 2.13
N TYR A 267 2.40 24.06 2.21
CA TYR A 267 1.92 23.53 3.48
C TYR A 267 3.06 22.88 4.28
N LEU A 268 3.88 22.05 3.63
CA LEU A 268 5.05 21.46 4.28
C LEU A 268 6.03 22.53 4.78
N ASP A 269 6.22 23.62 4.05
CA ASP A 269 7.20 24.66 4.42
C ASP A 269 6.78 25.41 5.70
N SER A 270 5.49 25.43 6.02
CA SER A 270 5.00 26.01 7.27
C SER A 270 4.97 25.03 8.45
N HIS A 271 5.23 23.73 8.24
CA HIS A 271 5.15 22.69 9.28
C HIS A 271 6.49 22.02 9.56
N LEU A 272 7.33 21.83 8.54
CA LEU A 272 8.59 21.13 8.68
C LEU A 272 9.65 22.02 9.35
N PRO A 273 10.45 21.46 10.28
CA PRO A 273 11.63 22.13 10.80
C PRO A 273 12.64 22.42 9.69
N ASN A 274 13.36 23.53 9.83
CA ASN A 274 14.45 23.87 8.91
C ASN A 274 15.51 22.75 8.87
N GLY A 275 16.06 22.51 7.68
CA GLY A 275 16.98 21.41 7.40
C GLY A 275 16.27 20.11 7.00
N SER A 276 14.97 20.15 6.71
CA SER A 276 14.23 19.01 6.17
C SER A 276 14.54 18.82 4.68
N HIS A 277 14.11 17.69 4.12
CA HIS A 277 14.30 17.36 2.70
C HIS A 277 13.04 16.74 2.13
N VAL A 278 12.60 17.17 0.95
CA VAL A 278 11.44 16.60 0.27
C VAL A 278 11.88 15.92 -1.02
N ILE A 279 11.49 14.66 -1.22
CA ILE A 279 11.76 13.89 -2.43
C ILE A 279 10.44 13.65 -3.15
N LEU A 280 10.30 14.24 -4.34
CA LEU A 280 9.18 14.00 -5.24
C LEU A 280 9.47 12.75 -6.09
N THR A 281 8.58 11.76 -6.02
CA THR A 281 8.68 10.53 -6.81
C THR A 281 7.82 10.64 -8.05
N GLY A 282 8.39 10.39 -9.23
CA GLY A 282 7.64 10.31 -10.49
C GLY A 282 6.60 9.19 -10.46
N LEU A 283 5.58 9.31 -11.32
CA LEU A 283 4.58 8.26 -11.50
C LEU A 283 5.18 7.05 -12.22
N VAL A 284 4.58 5.89 -11.99
CA VAL A 284 4.97 4.62 -12.60
C VAL A 284 4.58 4.56 -14.09
N ASP A 285 5.32 3.79 -14.89
CA ASP A 285 4.85 3.30 -16.19
C ASP A 285 4.14 1.95 -16.00
N GLY A 286 2.82 1.99 -15.77
CA GLY A 286 2.02 0.82 -15.40
C GLY A 286 1.74 -0.17 -16.54
N ARG A 287 2.23 0.06 -17.77
CA ARG A 287 2.18 -0.96 -18.85
C ARG A 287 2.78 -2.30 -18.42
N PHE A 288 3.79 -2.22 -17.55
CA PHE A 288 4.43 -3.36 -16.89
C PHE A 288 3.42 -4.35 -16.29
N LEU A 289 2.29 -3.88 -15.76
CA LEU A 289 1.30 -4.73 -15.09
C LEU A 289 0.64 -5.69 -16.08
N TRP A 290 0.02 -5.13 -17.13
CA TRP A 290 -0.64 -5.93 -18.16
C TRP A 290 0.36 -6.90 -18.81
N ASP A 291 1.52 -6.40 -19.23
CA ASP A 291 2.53 -7.17 -19.96
C ASP A 291 3.02 -8.40 -19.20
N ASN A 292 3.01 -8.36 -17.85
CA ASN A 292 3.51 -9.46 -17.02
C ASN A 292 2.41 -10.32 -16.38
N LEU A 293 1.14 -9.89 -16.39
CA LEU A 293 0.06 -10.59 -15.71
C LEU A 293 -1.05 -11.14 -16.60
N HIS A 294 -1.37 -10.51 -17.73
CA HIS A 294 -2.65 -10.75 -18.44
C HIS A 294 -2.97 -12.23 -18.73
N ASP A 295 -1.97 -13.03 -19.10
CA ASP A 295 -2.09 -14.46 -19.40
C ASP A 295 -1.91 -15.40 -18.19
N ARG A 296 -1.51 -14.86 -17.03
CA ARG A 296 -1.31 -15.64 -15.81
C ARG A 296 -2.62 -15.86 -15.08
N TYR A 297 -2.71 -16.97 -14.35
CA TYR A 297 -3.86 -17.26 -13.50
C TYR A 297 -3.81 -16.45 -12.20
N HIS A 298 -4.89 -15.71 -11.93
CA HIS A 298 -5.15 -15.06 -10.65
C HIS A 298 -5.32 -16.12 -9.54
N PRO A 299 -5.02 -15.87 -8.25
CA PRO A 299 -5.21 -16.84 -7.16
C PRO A 299 -6.55 -17.59 -7.17
N LEU A 300 -7.66 -16.91 -7.47
CA LEU A 300 -8.99 -17.54 -7.61
C LEU A 300 -9.07 -18.58 -8.73
N GLY A 301 -8.30 -18.41 -9.81
CA GLY A 301 -8.29 -19.28 -10.98
C GLY A 301 -7.19 -20.34 -10.99
N GLN A 302 -6.32 -20.39 -9.98
CA GLN A 302 -5.15 -21.28 -9.99
C GLN A 302 -5.53 -22.76 -9.91
N LEU A 303 -6.58 -23.09 -9.16
CA LEU A 303 -7.00 -24.48 -8.94
C LEU A 303 -7.46 -25.15 -10.24
N ASN A 304 -8.32 -24.45 -10.98
CA ASN A 304 -9.00 -24.99 -12.17
C ASN A 304 -8.44 -24.43 -13.48
N ARG A 305 -7.51 -23.47 -13.42
CA ARG A 305 -6.93 -22.79 -14.58
C ARG A 305 -7.98 -22.06 -15.43
N ASP A 306 -8.88 -21.34 -14.77
CA ASP A 306 -10.12 -20.80 -15.34
C ASP A 306 -10.33 -19.28 -15.16
N VAL A 307 -9.45 -18.60 -14.40
CA VAL A 307 -9.46 -17.13 -14.25
C VAL A 307 -8.05 -16.56 -14.43
N THR A 308 -7.80 -15.91 -15.55
CA THR A 308 -6.60 -15.10 -15.79
C THR A 308 -6.75 -13.68 -15.26
N TYR A 309 -5.65 -12.93 -15.12
CA TYR A 309 -5.73 -11.50 -14.78
C TYR A 309 -6.47 -10.70 -15.85
N SER A 310 -6.34 -11.04 -17.14
CA SER A 310 -7.13 -10.40 -18.21
C SER A 310 -8.66 -10.53 -17.97
N GLN A 311 -9.11 -11.71 -17.55
CA GLN A 311 -10.52 -11.94 -17.19
C GLN A 311 -10.91 -11.17 -15.92
N LEU A 312 -10.04 -11.15 -14.89
CA LEU A 312 -10.27 -10.38 -13.67
C LEU A 312 -10.41 -8.90 -13.98
N TYR A 313 -9.47 -8.30 -14.71
CA TYR A 313 -9.49 -6.88 -15.02
C TYR A 313 -10.74 -6.48 -15.81
N SER A 314 -11.13 -7.29 -16.81
CA SER A 314 -12.37 -7.09 -17.56
C SER A 314 -13.61 -7.12 -16.67
N PHE A 315 -13.62 -8.03 -15.68
CA PHE A 315 -14.70 -8.15 -14.70
C PHE A 315 -14.78 -6.93 -13.77
N LEU A 316 -13.64 -6.47 -13.24
CA LEU A 316 -13.56 -5.28 -12.38
C LEU A 316 -13.94 -3.99 -13.11
N ASP A 317 -13.50 -3.83 -14.37
CA ASP A 317 -13.88 -2.70 -15.22
C ASP A 317 -15.39 -2.67 -15.47
N CYS A 318 -16.00 -3.83 -15.77
CA CYS A 318 -17.45 -3.93 -15.95
C CYS A 318 -18.21 -3.51 -14.68
N LEU A 319 -17.71 -3.90 -13.51
CA LEU A 319 -18.26 -3.52 -12.21
C LEU A 319 -17.96 -2.08 -11.80
N GLN A 320 -17.13 -1.34 -12.55
CA GLN A 320 -16.65 0.01 -12.24
C GLN A 320 -15.92 0.10 -10.88
N VAL A 321 -15.16 -0.96 -10.57
CA VAL A 321 -14.33 -1.06 -9.36
C VAL A 321 -12.88 -1.42 -9.67
N SER A 322 -12.48 -1.31 -10.94
CA SER A 322 -11.08 -1.44 -11.34
C SER A 322 -10.24 -0.35 -10.68
N PRO A 323 -9.11 -0.67 -10.05
CA PRO A 323 -8.25 0.33 -9.44
C PRO A 323 -7.58 1.22 -10.49
N CYS A 324 -7.43 0.73 -11.73
CA CYS A 324 -6.79 1.48 -12.80
C CYS A 324 -7.24 1.02 -14.19
N SER A 325 -8.41 1.46 -14.65
CA SER A 325 -8.96 1.10 -15.98
C SER A 325 -8.05 1.53 -17.14
N GLY A 326 -7.19 2.54 -16.94
CA GLY A 326 -6.22 2.99 -17.94
C GLY A 326 -5.11 1.98 -18.26
N TRP A 327 -4.58 1.27 -17.26
CA TRP A 327 -3.50 0.30 -17.44
C TRP A 327 -3.95 -1.16 -17.41
N LEU A 328 -4.99 -1.48 -16.63
CA LEU A 328 -5.50 -2.85 -16.46
C LEU A 328 -6.52 -3.20 -17.54
N THR A 329 -6.11 -3.10 -18.80
CA THR A 329 -7.01 -3.25 -19.95
C THR A 329 -6.30 -3.92 -21.13
N PRO A 330 -7.00 -4.74 -21.94
CA PRO A 330 -6.43 -5.26 -23.19
C PRO A 330 -6.19 -4.18 -24.24
N ASN A 331 -6.81 -3.00 -24.10
CA ASN A 331 -6.65 -1.90 -25.05
C ASN A 331 -5.26 -1.23 -24.93
N GLU A 332 -4.33 -1.63 -25.78
CA GLU A 332 -2.95 -1.11 -25.79
C GLU A 332 -2.89 0.41 -26.00
N THR A 333 -3.75 0.96 -26.85
CA THR A 333 -3.83 2.42 -27.07
C THR A 333 -4.16 3.14 -25.77
N LEU A 334 -5.12 2.62 -24.99
CA LEU A 334 -5.48 3.20 -23.70
C LEU A 334 -4.33 3.09 -22.68
N ARG A 335 -3.63 1.96 -22.64
CA ARG A 335 -2.43 1.80 -21.79
C ARG A 335 -1.34 2.81 -22.16
N ASN A 336 -1.10 3.02 -23.45
CA ASN A 336 -0.11 3.99 -23.93
C ASN A 336 -0.48 5.44 -23.60
N LEU A 337 -1.75 5.83 -23.76
CA LEU A 337 -2.23 7.17 -23.39
C LEU A 337 -2.15 7.42 -21.87
N THR A 338 -2.42 6.39 -21.07
CA THR A 338 -2.28 6.45 -19.61
C THR A 338 -0.81 6.67 -19.21
N SER A 339 0.11 5.90 -19.80
CA SER A 339 1.55 6.08 -19.55
C SER A 339 2.09 7.41 -20.08
N GLU A 340 1.54 7.93 -21.19
CA GLU A 340 1.88 9.27 -21.68
C GLU A 340 1.48 10.34 -20.65
N ARG A 341 0.26 10.27 -20.11
CA ARG A 341 -0.16 11.18 -19.03
C ARG A 341 0.75 11.05 -17.81
N ALA A 342 1.05 9.83 -17.36
CA ALA A 342 1.93 9.60 -16.22
C ALA A 342 3.30 10.27 -16.42
N LEU A 343 3.89 10.14 -17.61
CA LEU A 343 5.16 10.80 -17.96
C LEU A 343 5.04 12.34 -17.95
N GLN A 344 3.93 12.90 -18.45
CA GLN A 344 3.68 14.34 -18.40
C GLN A 344 3.64 14.84 -16.95
N LEU A 345 2.97 14.13 -16.05
CA LEU A 345 2.88 14.48 -14.63
C LEU A 345 4.22 14.32 -13.89
N SER A 346 4.97 13.26 -14.18
CA SER A 346 6.34 13.07 -13.70
C SER A 346 7.26 14.22 -14.11
N ASN A 347 7.13 14.71 -15.36
CA ASN A 347 7.89 15.88 -15.82
C ASN A 347 7.51 17.16 -15.06
N VAL A 348 6.23 17.34 -14.69
CA VAL A 348 5.82 18.47 -13.83
C VAL A 348 6.51 18.39 -12.47
N LEU A 349 6.51 17.23 -11.82
CA LEU A 349 7.21 17.00 -10.54
C LEU A 349 8.71 17.31 -10.65
N LYS A 350 9.34 16.86 -11.73
CA LYS A 350 10.75 17.11 -12.01
C LYS A 350 11.05 18.60 -12.18
N GLU A 351 10.19 19.33 -12.87
CA GLU A 351 10.34 20.78 -13.04
C GLU A 351 10.13 21.52 -11.72
N ILE A 352 9.15 21.13 -10.90
CA ILE A 352 8.94 21.71 -9.55
C ILE A 352 10.20 21.58 -8.70
N ALA A 353 10.80 20.39 -8.64
CA ALA A 353 12.03 20.17 -7.87
C ALA A 353 13.21 21.05 -8.36
N ARG A 354 13.21 21.41 -9.65
CA ARG A 354 14.24 22.26 -10.26
C ARG A 354 14.00 23.75 -9.99
N SER A 355 12.76 24.21 -10.11
CA SER A 355 12.42 25.64 -10.13
C SER A 355 11.97 26.21 -8.78
N GLU A 356 11.22 25.44 -7.98
CA GLU A 356 10.67 25.92 -6.72
C GLU A 356 11.73 25.86 -5.60
N LYS A 357 11.63 26.82 -4.67
CA LYS A 357 12.50 26.92 -3.50
C LYS A 357 11.66 27.22 -2.26
N PHE A 358 12.01 26.57 -1.17
CA PHE A 358 11.33 26.66 0.12
C PHE A 358 12.35 27.02 1.20
N THR A 359 11.88 27.53 2.33
CA THR A 359 12.78 28.05 3.37
C THR A 359 13.30 26.93 4.26
N ASN A 360 12.45 25.94 4.56
CA ASN A 360 12.74 24.92 5.57
C ASN A 360 13.23 23.58 4.99
N PHE A 361 13.20 23.42 3.66
CA PHE A 361 13.68 22.22 3.01
C PHE A 361 14.15 22.43 1.57
N ASP A 362 15.02 21.51 1.15
CA ASP A 362 15.35 21.29 -0.25
C ASP A 362 14.36 20.33 -0.91
N VAL A 363 14.14 20.50 -2.22
CA VAL A 363 13.29 19.60 -3.03
C VAL A 363 14.15 18.83 -4.02
N PHE A 364 13.96 17.52 -4.06
CA PHE A 364 14.60 16.59 -4.97
C PHE A 364 13.56 15.85 -5.80
N TYR A 365 13.98 15.30 -6.94
CA TYR A 365 13.14 14.47 -7.79
C TYR A 365 13.83 13.15 -8.12
N MET A 366 13.07 12.06 -8.08
CA MET A 366 13.49 10.78 -8.64
C MET A 366 12.37 10.14 -9.46
N ASP A 367 12.76 9.49 -10.57
CA ASP A 367 11.84 8.61 -11.30
C ASP A 367 11.51 7.38 -10.44
N PHE A 368 10.30 6.83 -10.62
CA PHE A 368 9.92 5.58 -9.96
C PHE A 368 10.80 4.41 -10.46
N PRO A 369 11.49 3.68 -9.58
CA PRO A 369 12.56 2.76 -9.96
C PRO A 369 12.09 1.39 -10.48
N LEU A 370 10.91 1.28 -11.11
CA LEU A 370 10.31 -0.01 -11.50
C LEU A 370 11.21 -0.82 -12.45
N ARG A 371 11.77 -0.16 -13.47
CA ARG A 371 12.64 -0.83 -14.45
C ARG A 371 13.88 -1.40 -13.77
N GLN A 372 14.55 -0.60 -12.94
CA GLN A 372 15.74 -1.02 -12.21
C GLN A 372 15.41 -2.15 -11.23
N THR A 373 14.25 -2.08 -10.57
CA THR A 373 13.74 -3.12 -9.67
C THR A 373 13.55 -4.44 -10.41
N ALA A 374 12.92 -4.41 -11.58
CA ALA A 374 12.76 -5.60 -12.44
C ALA A 374 14.09 -6.16 -12.95
N GLU A 375 15.05 -5.30 -13.29
CA GLU A 375 16.39 -5.70 -13.72
C GLU A 375 17.17 -6.37 -12.57
N GLU A 376 17.13 -5.82 -11.36
CA GLU A 376 17.76 -6.42 -10.17
C GLU A 376 17.10 -7.75 -9.81
N TRP A 377 15.77 -7.83 -9.88
CA TRP A 377 15.06 -9.08 -9.58
C TRP A 377 15.41 -10.19 -10.58
N ARG A 378 15.54 -9.88 -11.87
CA ARG A 378 16.01 -10.83 -12.88
C ARG A 378 17.43 -11.31 -12.60
N LYS A 379 18.33 -10.44 -12.13
CA LYS A 379 19.70 -10.84 -11.74
C LYS A 379 19.69 -11.82 -10.56
N MET A 380 18.67 -11.75 -9.70
CA MET A 380 18.45 -12.70 -8.61
C MET A 380 17.74 -13.99 -9.05
N GLY A 381 17.48 -14.17 -10.35
CA GLY A 381 16.78 -15.33 -10.90
C GLY A 381 15.25 -15.26 -10.80
N GLY A 382 14.72 -14.08 -10.49
CA GLY A 382 13.30 -13.82 -10.41
C GLY A 382 12.66 -13.34 -11.71
N GLU A 383 11.34 -13.38 -11.75
CA GLU A 383 10.51 -12.95 -12.89
C GLU A 383 9.69 -11.70 -12.54
N PRO A 384 9.47 -10.77 -13.50
CA PRO A 384 8.83 -9.48 -13.19
C PRO A 384 7.41 -9.59 -12.61
N TRP A 385 6.63 -10.63 -12.96
CA TRP A 385 5.29 -10.83 -12.40
C TRP A 385 5.30 -11.07 -10.88
N GLN A 386 6.42 -11.51 -10.30
CA GLN A 386 6.58 -11.71 -8.85
C GLN A 386 6.77 -10.38 -8.09
N LEU A 387 6.92 -9.27 -8.82
CA LEU A 387 7.03 -7.94 -8.25
C LEU A 387 5.68 -7.27 -8.03
N ILE A 388 4.57 -7.92 -8.41
CA ILE A 388 3.22 -7.38 -8.34
C ILE A 388 2.42 -8.17 -7.30
N GLU A 389 1.60 -7.48 -6.53
CA GLU A 389 0.67 -8.07 -5.57
C GLU A 389 -0.26 -9.07 -6.28
N PRO A 390 -0.31 -10.35 -5.83
CA PRO A 390 -0.97 -11.39 -6.60
C PRO A 390 -2.50 -11.27 -6.58
N VAL A 391 -3.10 -10.65 -5.56
CA VAL A 391 -4.56 -10.57 -5.45
C VAL A 391 -5.13 -9.39 -6.24
N ASP A 392 -4.58 -8.19 -6.09
CA ASP A 392 -5.07 -7.05 -6.87
C ASP A 392 -4.47 -7.01 -8.30
N GLY A 393 -3.31 -7.62 -8.51
CA GLY A 393 -2.61 -7.59 -9.80
C GLY A 393 -2.23 -6.17 -10.21
N PHE A 394 -1.97 -5.28 -9.26
CA PHE A 394 -1.79 -3.85 -9.47
C PHE A 394 -0.65 -3.27 -8.64
N HIS A 395 -0.67 -3.46 -7.32
CA HIS A 395 0.31 -2.81 -6.43
C HIS A 395 1.69 -3.48 -6.49
N PRO A 396 2.78 -2.74 -6.19
CA PRO A 396 4.09 -3.35 -5.98
C PRO A 396 4.08 -4.29 -4.76
N SER A 397 4.64 -5.48 -4.94
CA SER A 397 4.80 -6.46 -3.86
C SER A 397 5.84 -6.06 -2.81
N GLN A 398 5.89 -6.79 -1.69
CA GLN A 398 6.95 -6.66 -0.69
C GLN A 398 8.38 -6.80 -1.27
N ILE A 399 8.58 -7.66 -2.28
CA ILE A 399 9.88 -7.82 -2.95
C ILE A 399 10.23 -6.56 -3.74
N ALA A 400 9.25 -6.01 -4.46
CA ALA A 400 9.42 -4.77 -5.21
C ALA A 400 9.77 -3.60 -4.26
N ALA A 401 9.06 -3.49 -3.13
CA ALA A 401 9.34 -2.51 -2.09
C ALA A 401 10.79 -2.62 -1.57
N ALA A 402 11.23 -3.82 -1.17
CA ALA A 402 12.58 -4.00 -0.62
C ALA A 402 13.71 -3.68 -1.63
N LEU A 403 13.53 -4.05 -2.90
CA LEU A 403 14.47 -3.71 -3.98
C LEU A 403 14.41 -2.21 -4.31
N GLY A 404 13.22 -1.61 -4.31
CA GLY A 404 12.96 -0.18 -4.47
C GLY A 404 13.73 0.64 -3.44
N THR A 405 13.64 0.28 -2.16
CA THR A 405 14.43 0.88 -1.07
C THR A 405 15.93 0.87 -1.40
N SER A 406 16.44 -0.26 -1.91
CA SER A 406 17.86 -0.38 -2.23
C SER A 406 18.29 0.59 -3.32
N ILE A 407 17.50 0.71 -4.38
CA ILE A 407 17.77 1.61 -5.50
C ILE A 407 17.67 3.07 -5.05
N THR A 408 16.60 3.43 -4.33
CA THR A 408 16.37 4.77 -3.76
C THR A 408 17.52 5.18 -2.86
N TRP A 409 17.94 4.30 -1.94
CA TRP A 409 19.05 4.55 -1.03
C TRP A 409 20.38 4.75 -1.75
N GLN A 410 20.69 3.90 -2.74
CA GLN A 410 21.93 4.04 -3.52
C GLN A 410 21.94 5.31 -4.37
N LYS A 411 20.79 5.73 -4.90
CA LYS A 411 20.67 7.02 -5.58
C LYS A 411 20.93 8.17 -4.62
N ALA A 412 20.28 8.19 -3.46
CA ALA A 412 20.46 9.22 -2.45
C ALA A 412 21.91 9.31 -1.96
N LEU A 413 22.59 8.17 -1.72
CA LEU A 413 24.01 8.16 -1.36
C LEU A 413 24.92 8.80 -2.42
N ARG A 414 24.61 8.59 -3.71
CA ARG A 414 25.44 9.09 -4.82
C ARG A 414 25.16 10.55 -5.15
N GLU A 415 23.90 10.95 -5.15
CA GLU A 415 23.47 12.25 -5.67
C GLU A 415 23.19 13.27 -4.58
N TRP A 416 22.66 12.82 -3.43
CA TRP A 416 22.22 13.71 -2.34
C TRP A 416 22.65 13.18 -0.96
N PRO A 417 23.95 12.89 -0.73
CA PRO A 417 24.40 12.26 0.52
C PRO A 417 24.08 13.08 1.77
N GLN A 418 23.93 14.40 1.63
CA GLN A 418 23.49 15.29 2.71
C GLN A 418 22.10 14.95 3.23
N VAL A 419 21.19 14.45 2.37
CA VAL A 419 19.81 14.09 2.74
C VAL A 419 19.80 12.94 3.74
N LEU A 420 20.77 12.04 3.68
CA LEU A 420 20.85 10.87 4.56
C LEU A 420 21.60 11.16 5.87
N GLY A 421 22.15 12.36 6.05
CA GLY A 421 23.02 12.70 7.17
C GLY A 421 24.32 11.88 7.21
N LYS A 422 25.11 12.07 8.26
CA LYS A 422 26.32 11.29 8.52
C LYS A 422 26.00 10.01 9.27
N GLU A 423 26.85 9.01 9.13
CA GLU A 423 26.82 7.85 10.00
C GLU A 423 27.22 8.25 11.42
N ASN A 424 26.45 7.81 12.42
CA ASN A 424 26.69 8.17 13.82
C ASN A 424 27.83 7.30 14.38
N PRO A 425 28.97 7.90 14.78
CA PRO A 425 30.12 7.14 15.30
C PRO A 425 29.85 6.46 16.65
N PHE A 426 28.73 6.76 17.30
CA PHE A 426 28.33 6.20 18.59
C PHE A 426 27.30 5.08 18.47
N ASN A 427 26.95 4.62 17.26
CA ASN A 427 25.96 3.55 17.06
C ASN A 427 26.27 2.28 17.90
N ASP A 428 27.52 1.83 17.93
CA ASP A 428 27.93 0.65 18.69
C ASP A 428 27.79 0.87 20.20
N GLN A 429 28.04 2.08 20.68
CA GLN A 429 27.88 2.43 22.10
C GLN A 429 26.40 2.50 22.47
N ILE A 430 25.57 3.08 21.59
CA ILE A 430 24.11 3.12 21.78
C ILE A 430 23.56 1.69 21.90
N GLU A 431 23.96 0.79 21.02
CA GLU A 431 23.53 -0.62 21.08
C GLU A 431 24.05 -1.33 22.33
N ALA A 432 25.31 -1.11 22.72
CA ALA A 432 25.87 -1.72 23.93
C ALA A 432 25.12 -1.29 25.20
N ILE A 433 24.68 -0.04 25.28
CA ILE A 433 24.01 0.54 26.47
C ILE A 433 22.50 0.30 26.44
N PHE A 434 21.84 0.63 25.33
CA PHE A 434 20.38 0.67 25.21
C PHE A 434 19.80 -0.54 24.44
N LYS A 435 20.65 -1.46 23.96
CA LYS A 435 20.26 -2.68 23.26
C LYS A 435 19.41 -2.38 22.01
N ASP A 436 18.15 -2.84 22.02
CA ASP A 436 17.17 -2.64 20.96
C ASP A 436 16.45 -1.28 21.07
N GLN A 437 16.80 -0.46 22.06
CA GLN A 437 16.22 0.85 22.34
C GLN A 437 14.73 0.79 22.72
N GLY A 438 14.29 -0.33 23.29
CA GLY A 438 12.90 -0.55 23.71
C GLY A 438 11.98 -1.05 22.60
N GLY A 439 12.54 -1.44 21.46
CA GLY A 439 11.79 -2.00 20.33
C GLY A 439 10.79 -1.01 19.72
N HIS A 440 9.85 -1.51 18.91
CA HIS A 440 8.88 -0.68 18.19
C HIS A 440 7.48 -0.75 18.79
#